data_AF-A0AAW1MEK4-F1
#
_entry.id   AF-A0AAW1MEK4-F1
#
_cell.length_a   1.000
_cell.length_b   1.000
_cell.length_c   1.000
_cell.angle_alpha   90.00
_cell.angle_beta   90.00
_cell.angle_gamma   90.00
#
_symmetry.space_group_name_H-M   'P 1'
#
loop_
_entity.id
_entity.type
_entity.pdbx_description
1 polymer ?
#
loop_
_entity_poly.entity_id
_entity_poly.type
_entity_poly.pdbx_seq_one_letter_code
_entity_poly.pdbx_strand_id
1 'polypeptide(L)'
;MKRLVCQGRNSCEKQIQFWRTNKVKMPKNSRHNLTETMENSQLAHIENEIAMKNAINDVTKNGLAIRLAATKFGVSKSALHRKVLKYKTFSGESQNFNFARQHGFKSVFTIEEENLLSEYLLQASRMCYGLTLKDTQELAYRYAIANEKHIPQSWTANKMAGIEWVHLFMQTKWQELSGFIYLESDILT
;
A
#
# COMPACT_ATOMS: atom_id res chain seq x y z
N MET A 1 6.64 -17.31 50.44
CA MET A 1 7.42 -17.58 49.21
C MET A 1 6.47 -17.62 48.03
N LYS A 2 6.74 -16.80 46.99
CA LYS A 2 6.50 -16.95 45.52
C LYS A 2 5.19 -17.65 45.07
N ARG A 3 4.33 -17.13 44.17
CA ARG A 3 4.56 -16.29 42.97
C ARG A 3 3.33 -15.42 42.65
N LEU A 4 3.61 -14.21 42.18
CA LEU A 4 2.68 -13.40 41.38
C LEU A 4 2.34 -14.13 40.08
N VAL A 5 1.05 -14.24 39.75
CA VAL A 5 0.57 -14.53 38.39
C VAL A 5 -0.26 -13.34 37.96
N CYS A 6 0.36 -12.43 37.21
CA CYS A 6 -0.36 -11.54 36.31
C CYS A 6 -0.93 -12.36 35.14
N GLN A 7 -2.02 -11.87 34.53
CA GLN A 7 -2.51 -12.07 33.16
C GLN A 7 -4.05 -12.05 33.23
N GLY A 8 -4.77 -11.00 32.80
CA GLY A 8 -4.63 -10.34 31.50
C GLY A 8 -5.75 -10.79 30.56
N ARG A 9 -7.02 -10.70 30.99
CA ARG A 9 -8.20 -10.94 30.12
C ARG A 9 -9.37 -9.99 30.37
N ASN A 10 -9.28 -9.19 31.43
CA ASN A 10 -10.43 -8.46 31.96
C ASN A 10 -10.45 -6.98 31.57
N SER A 11 -9.60 -6.50 30.64
CA SER A 11 -9.58 -5.08 30.26
C SER A 11 -10.55 -4.79 29.10
N CYS A 12 -10.51 -5.58 28.02
CA CYS A 12 -11.38 -5.37 26.85
C CYS A 12 -12.85 -5.74 27.13
N GLU A 13 -13.13 -6.82 27.86
CA GLU A 13 -14.52 -7.16 28.22
C GLU A 13 -15.14 -6.13 29.15
N LYS A 14 -14.35 -5.56 30.08
CA LYS A 14 -14.82 -4.46 30.93
C LYS A 14 -15.08 -3.19 30.12
N GLN A 15 -14.26 -2.89 29.12
CA GLN A 15 -14.52 -1.77 28.21
C GLN A 15 -15.79 -2.00 27.38
N ILE A 16 -15.98 -3.17 26.78
CA ILE A 16 -17.18 -3.50 25.99
C ILE A 16 -18.45 -3.46 26.85
N GLN A 17 -18.41 -3.96 28.09
CA GLN A 17 -19.54 -3.88 29.01
C GLN A 17 -19.81 -2.46 29.51
N PHE A 18 -18.77 -1.63 29.70
CA PHE A 18 -18.90 -0.21 30.03
C PHE A 18 -19.60 0.57 28.92
N TRP A 19 -19.30 0.27 27.64
CA TRP A 19 -19.97 0.86 26.48
C TRP A 19 -21.43 0.41 26.29
N ARG A 20 -21.79 -0.79 26.79
CA ARG A 20 -23.18 -1.30 26.75
C ARG A 20 -24.08 -0.73 27.85
N THR A 21 -23.51 -0.45 29.01
CA THR A 21 -24.27 -0.07 30.22
C THR A 21 -24.45 1.44 30.37
N ASN A 22 -23.51 2.25 29.90
CA ASN A 22 -23.65 3.70 29.91
C ASN A 22 -24.16 4.21 28.54
N LYS A 23 -25.39 4.74 28.50
CA LYS A 23 -25.92 5.51 27.34
C LYS A 23 -25.21 6.86 27.17
N VAL A 24 -23.89 6.87 27.08
CA VAL A 24 -23.14 8.07 26.65
C VAL A 24 -23.34 8.18 25.15
N LYS A 25 -23.89 9.30 24.68
CA LYS A 25 -23.96 9.58 23.24
C LYS A 25 -22.54 9.48 22.66
N MET A 26 -22.36 8.59 21.69
CA MET A 26 -21.19 8.54 20.83
C MET A 26 -20.84 9.96 20.39
N PRO A 27 -19.56 10.40 20.40
CA PRO A 27 -19.19 11.59 19.64
C PRO A 27 -19.67 11.32 18.22
N LYS A 28 -20.48 12.24 17.67
CA LYS A 28 -20.91 12.16 16.28
C LYS A 28 -19.64 12.20 15.44
N ASN A 29 -19.10 11.04 15.08
CA ASN A 29 -18.19 10.95 13.96
C ASN A 29 -18.99 11.51 12.79
N SER A 30 -18.54 12.63 12.23
CA SER A 30 -19.24 13.30 11.15
C SER A 30 -19.49 12.24 10.06
N ARG A 31 -20.74 11.85 9.84
CA ARG A 31 -21.12 11.07 8.65
C ARG A 31 -21.02 12.02 7.47
N HIS A 32 -19.80 12.45 7.12
CA HIS A 32 -19.54 12.69 5.72
C HIS A 32 -19.64 11.33 5.05
N ASN A 33 -20.41 11.31 3.97
CA ASN A 33 -20.81 10.12 3.26
C ASN A 33 -19.54 9.42 2.74
N LEU A 34 -19.19 8.24 3.27
CA LEU A 34 -17.93 7.55 2.95
C LEU A 34 -17.76 7.32 1.44
N THR A 35 -18.88 7.12 0.72
CA THR A 35 -18.90 6.99 -0.74
C THR A 35 -18.54 8.30 -1.44
N GLU A 36 -19.07 9.43 -0.96
CA GLU A 36 -18.75 10.78 -1.46
C GLU A 36 -17.28 11.14 -1.20
N THR A 37 -16.71 10.71 -0.07
CA THR A 37 -15.27 10.89 0.19
C THR A 37 -14.37 10.04 -0.71
N MET A 38 -14.81 8.84 -1.11
CA MET A 38 -14.08 7.97 -2.04
C MET A 38 -14.16 8.48 -3.48
N GLU A 39 -15.35 8.88 -3.93
CA GLU A 39 -15.57 9.45 -5.25
C GLU A 39 -14.82 10.77 -5.43
N ASN A 40 -14.84 11.67 -4.43
CA ASN A 40 -14.08 12.92 -4.45
C ASN A 40 -12.55 12.68 -4.52
N SER A 41 -12.05 11.63 -3.86
CA SER A 41 -10.64 11.25 -3.95
C SER A 41 -10.26 10.70 -5.32
N GLN A 42 -11.14 9.91 -5.95
CA GLN A 42 -10.92 9.38 -7.30
C GLN A 42 -10.96 10.49 -8.35
N LEU A 43 -11.94 11.39 -8.27
CA LEU A 43 -12.05 12.56 -9.14
C LEU A 43 -10.82 13.46 -9.04
N ALA A 44 -10.36 13.76 -7.82
CA ALA A 44 -9.14 14.53 -7.61
C ALA A 44 -7.90 13.85 -8.21
N HIS A 45 -7.83 12.52 -8.19
CA HIS A 45 -6.73 11.79 -8.84
C HIS A 45 -6.76 11.96 -10.37
N ILE A 46 -7.95 11.79 -10.97
CA ILE A 46 -8.18 11.93 -12.41
C ILE A 46 -7.84 13.36 -12.87
N GLU A 47 -8.31 14.38 -12.14
CA GLU A 47 -8.03 15.79 -12.43
C GLU A 47 -6.53 16.10 -12.38
N ASN A 48 -5.84 15.61 -11.35
CA ASN A 48 -4.39 15.77 -11.22
C ASN A 48 -3.62 15.10 -12.37
N GLU A 49 -4.08 13.94 -12.84
CA GLU A 49 -3.48 13.24 -13.98
C GLU A 49 -3.67 14.03 -15.28
N ILE A 50 -4.88 14.52 -15.53
CA ILE A 50 -5.20 15.36 -16.70
C ILE A 50 -4.36 16.65 -16.68
N ALA A 51 -4.30 17.33 -15.54
CA ALA A 51 -3.50 18.55 -15.37
C ALA A 51 -2.01 18.29 -15.65
N MET A 52 -1.46 17.18 -15.17
CA MET A 52 -0.07 16.79 -15.42
C MET A 52 0.19 16.49 -16.91
N LYS A 53 -0.72 15.78 -17.57
CA LYS A 53 -0.64 15.47 -19.01
C LYS A 53 -0.64 16.75 -19.85
N ASN A 54 -1.54 17.68 -19.54
CA ASN A 54 -1.63 18.97 -20.23
C ASN A 54 -0.38 19.82 -20.01
N ALA A 55 0.15 19.87 -18.78
CA ALA A 55 1.38 20.60 -18.49
C ALA A 55 2.60 20.07 -19.26
N ILE A 56 2.74 18.75 -19.42
CA ILE A 56 3.85 18.15 -20.18
C ILE A 56 3.71 18.44 -21.68
N ASN A 57 2.48 18.38 -22.22
CA ASN A 57 2.21 18.74 -23.61
C ASN A 57 2.53 20.21 -23.87
N ASP A 58 2.17 21.13 -22.97
CA ASP A 58 2.47 22.55 -23.08
C ASP A 58 4.00 22.83 -23.06
N VAL A 59 4.75 22.11 -22.23
CA VAL A 59 6.22 22.25 -22.19
C VAL A 59 6.87 21.67 -23.45
N THR A 60 6.35 20.58 -24.00
CA THR A 60 7.01 19.84 -25.09
C THR A 60 6.58 20.32 -26.48
N LYS A 61 5.27 20.54 -26.69
CA LYS A 61 4.69 20.97 -27.97
C LYS A 61 4.67 22.49 -28.11
N ASN A 62 4.27 23.20 -27.05
CA ASN A 62 4.10 24.66 -27.07
C ASN A 62 5.35 25.41 -26.59
N GLY A 63 6.39 24.70 -26.13
CA GLY A 63 7.67 25.29 -25.73
C GLY A 63 7.61 26.17 -24.47
N LEU A 64 6.59 26.03 -23.63
CA LEU A 64 6.47 26.84 -22.41
C LEU A 64 7.54 26.50 -21.37
N ALA A 65 8.00 27.53 -20.64
CA ALA A 65 8.92 27.33 -19.52
C ALA A 65 8.24 26.50 -18.41
N ILE A 66 8.97 25.53 -17.84
CA ILE A 66 8.47 24.59 -16.82
C ILE A 66 7.80 25.31 -15.64
N ARG A 67 8.36 26.46 -15.22
CA ARG A 67 7.80 27.24 -14.11
C ARG A 67 6.42 27.82 -14.46
N LEU A 68 6.25 28.33 -15.68
CA LEU A 68 4.98 28.91 -16.14
C LEU A 68 3.91 27.83 -16.30
N ALA A 69 4.27 26.69 -16.90
CA ALA A 69 3.37 25.54 -17.02
C ALA A 69 2.94 25.01 -15.64
N ALA A 70 3.86 24.92 -14.68
CA ALA A 70 3.55 24.49 -13.32
C ALA A 70 2.51 25.40 -12.65
N THR A 71 2.69 26.72 -12.73
CA THR A 71 1.73 27.69 -12.17
C THR A 71 0.38 27.64 -12.91
N LYS A 72 0.38 27.52 -14.24
CA LYS A 72 -0.84 27.48 -15.07
C LYS A 72 -1.75 26.31 -14.74
N PHE A 73 -1.18 25.13 -14.52
CA PHE A 73 -1.95 23.89 -14.26
C PHE A 73 -2.02 23.50 -12.78
N GLY A 74 -1.50 24.34 -11.87
CA GLY A 74 -1.53 24.05 -10.42
C GLY A 74 -0.70 22.82 -10.02
N VAL A 75 0.30 22.42 -10.81
CA VAL A 75 1.13 21.24 -10.54
C VAL A 75 2.47 21.64 -9.91
N SER A 76 3.01 20.78 -9.04
CA SER A 76 4.33 21.02 -8.44
C SER A 76 5.43 21.06 -9.51
N LYS A 77 6.23 22.14 -9.51
CA LYS A 77 7.38 22.32 -10.43
C LYS A 77 8.31 21.11 -10.45
N SER A 78 8.65 20.57 -9.28
CA SER A 78 9.55 19.42 -9.15
C SER A 78 8.95 18.15 -9.77
N ALA A 79 7.64 17.93 -9.58
CA ALA A 79 6.94 16.80 -10.17
C ALA A 79 6.85 16.90 -11.70
N LEU A 80 6.53 18.10 -12.20
CA LEU A 80 6.48 18.39 -13.64
C LEU A 80 7.85 18.18 -14.30
N HIS A 81 8.91 18.77 -13.71
CA HIS A 81 10.27 18.63 -14.23
C HIS A 81 10.70 17.16 -14.35
N ARG A 82 10.50 16.37 -13.29
CA ARG A 82 10.80 14.93 -13.28
C ARG A 82 10.04 14.16 -14.37
N LYS A 83 8.76 14.47 -14.56
CA LYS A 83 7.92 13.81 -15.58
C LYS A 83 8.30 14.23 -17.00
N VAL A 84 8.60 15.51 -17.25
CA VAL A 84 9.08 16.00 -18.55
C VAL A 84 10.40 15.33 -18.93
N LEU A 85 11.34 15.18 -18.00
CA LEU A 85 12.59 14.47 -18.25
C LEU A 85 12.33 13.02 -18.68
N LYS A 86 11.47 12.31 -17.93
CA LYS A 86 11.07 10.92 -18.26
C LYS A 86 10.34 10.82 -19.61
N TYR A 87 9.51 11.81 -19.95
CA TYR A 87 8.81 11.88 -21.24
C TYR A 87 9.79 12.03 -22.41
N LYS A 88 10.80 12.90 -22.27
CA LYS A 88 11.85 13.09 -23.29
C LYS A 88 12.70 11.83 -23.50
N THR A 89 12.97 11.06 -22.44
CA THR A 89 13.78 9.83 -22.54
C THR A 89 13.05 8.66 -23.20
N PHE A 90 11.72 8.62 -23.16
CA PHE A 90 10.93 7.46 -23.63
C PHE A 90 10.70 7.42 -25.15
N SER A 91 11.29 8.34 -25.91
CA SER A 91 10.94 8.67 -27.31
C SER A 91 9.52 9.27 -27.40
N GLY A 92 9.37 10.36 -28.15
CA GLY A 92 8.21 11.27 -28.13
C GLY A 92 6.86 10.71 -28.58
N GLU A 93 6.67 9.39 -28.60
CA GLU A 93 5.40 8.75 -28.90
C GLU A 93 4.49 8.74 -27.67
N SER A 94 3.54 9.66 -27.71
CA SER A 94 2.68 10.06 -26.61
C SER A 94 1.66 9.01 -26.14
N GLN A 95 1.61 7.83 -26.77
CA GLN A 95 0.47 6.91 -26.66
C GLN A 95 0.49 6.06 -25.38
N ASN A 96 1.66 5.76 -24.80
CA ASN A 96 1.77 4.82 -23.66
C ASN A 96 2.44 5.39 -22.41
N PHE A 97 2.66 6.71 -22.33
CA PHE A 97 3.30 7.28 -21.14
C PHE A 97 2.32 7.36 -19.97
N ASN A 98 2.58 6.61 -18.90
CA ASN A 98 1.76 6.65 -17.68
C ASN A 98 1.98 7.99 -16.92
N PHE A 99 0.97 8.85 -16.98
CA PHE A 99 0.99 10.17 -16.34
C PHE A 99 0.65 10.10 -14.86
N ALA A 100 -0.05 9.06 -14.41
CA ALA A 100 -0.39 8.84 -13.01
C ALA A 100 0.81 8.96 -12.08
N ARG A 101 0.53 9.48 -10.88
CA ARG A 101 1.50 9.53 -9.80
C ARG A 101 1.72 8.09 -9.34
N GLN A 102 2.87 7.51 -9.67
CA GLN A 102 3.31 6.26 -9.06
C GLN A 102 3.66 6.55 -7.60
N HIS A 103 2.64 6.72 -6.76
CA HIS A 103 2.75 6.73 -5.31
C HIS A 103 2.60 5.29 -4.88
N GLY A 104 3.70 4.55 -5.00
CA GLY A 104 3.77 3.19 -4.55
C GLY A 104 5.22 2.78 -4.45
N PHE A 105 5.56 2.08 -3.37
CA PHE A 105 6.65 1.13 -3.43
C PHE A 105 6.41 0.25 -4.66
N LYS A 106 7.42 0.04 -5.50
CA LYS A 106 7.28 -0.88 -6.64
C LYS A 106 6.96 -2.25 -6.03
N SER A 107 5.70 -2.68 -6.09
CA SER A 107 5.39 -4.05 -5.69
C SER A 107 6.18 -4.97 -6.63
N VAL A 108 6.83 -5.97 -6.04
CA VAL A 108 7.63 -6.96 -6.76
C VAL A 108 6.73 -7.86 -7.62
N PHE A 109 5.46 -7.98 -7.22
CA PHE A 109 4.46 -8.84 -7.82
C PHE A 109 3.35 -8.02 -8.49
N THR A 110 2.69 -8.62 -9.48
CA THR A 110 1.43 -8.09 -10.03
C THR A 110 0.27 -8.39 -9.08
N ILE A 111 -0.88 -7.75 -9.31
CA ILE A 111 -2.07 -7.95 -8.47
C ILE A 111 -2.52 -9.43 -8.52
N GLU A 112 -2.44 -10.05 -9.69
CA GLU A 112 -2.80 -11.45 -9.93
C GLU A 112 -1.85 -12.40 -9.18
N GLU A 113 -0.54 -12.13 -9.23
CA GLU A 113 0.48 -12.89 -8.51
C GLU A 113 0.33 -12.76 -6.99
N GLU A 114 0.01 -11.57 -6.50
CA GLU A 114 -0.26 -11.35 -5.07
C GLU A 114 -1.51 -12.10 -4.59
N ASN A 115 -2.54 -12.23 -5.44
CA ASN A 115 -3.73 -13.02 -5.14
C ASN A 115 -3.43 -14.52 -5.07
N LEU A 116 -2.64 -15.04 -6.02
CA LEU A 116 -2.23 -16.44 -5.99
C LEU A 116 -1.36 -16.75 -4.76
N LEU A 117 -0.46 -15.83 -4.41
CA LEU A 117 0.36 -15.94 -3.22
C LEU A 117 -0.48 -15.90 -1.93
N SER A 118 -1.48 -15.01 -1.84
CA SER A 118 -2.36 -14.93 -0.67
C SER A 118 -3.21 -16.20 -0.50
N GLU A 119 -3.74 -16.75 -1.59
CA GLU A 119 -4.49 -18.01 -1.57
C GLU A 119 -3.62 -19.17 -1.09
N TYR A 120 -2.40 -19.27 -1.62
CA TYR A 120 -1.45 -20.30 -1.20
C TYR A 120 -1.07 -20.17 0.28
N LEU A 121 -0.76 -18.95 0.75
CA LEU A 121 -0.45 -18.67 2.16
C LEU A 121 -1.60 -19.05 3.08
N LEU A 122 -2.84 -18.79 2.67
CA LEU A 122 -4.04 -19.16 3.40
C LEU A 122 -4.24 -20.68 3.46
N GLN A 123 -3.98 -21.39 2.36
CA GLN A 123 -4.04 -22.84 2.35
C GLN A 123 -2.94 -23.44 3.25
N ALA A 124 -1.72 -22.92 3.17
CA ALA A 124 -0.60 -23.34 4.00
C ALA A 124 -0.85 -23.10 5.50
N SER A 125 -1.41 -21.95 5.87
CA SER A 125 -1.71 -21.64 7.27
C SER A 125 -2.76 -22.59 7.87
N ARG A 126 -3.74 -23.03 7.07
CA ARG A 126 -4.75 -24.02 7.47
C ARG A 126 -4.15 -25.41 7.70
N MET A 127 -3.15 -25.80 6.91
CA MET A 127 -2.50 -27.12 7.02
C MET A 127 -1.47 -27.16 8.16
N CYS A 128 -0.75 -26.06 8.40
CA CYS A 128 0.41 -26.01 9.29
C CYS A 128 0.15 -25.36 10.67
N TYR A 129 -1.12 -25.13 11.04
CA TYR A 129 -1.51 -24.44 12.28
C TYR A 129 -0.95 -23.01 12.41
N GLY A 130 -0.91 -22.28 11.31
CA GLY A 130 -0.40 -20.92 11.23
C GLY A 130 0.84 -20.79 10.35
N LEU A 131 1.17 -19.55 10.00
CA LEU A 131 2.37 -19.22 9.25
C LEU A 131 3.09 -18.08 9.97
N THR A 132 4.41 -18.19 10.15
CA THR A 132 5.17 -17.10 10.73
C THR A 132 5.51 -16.04 9.68
N LEU A 133 5.91 -14.86 10.14
CA LEU A 133 6.38 -13.78 9.28
C LEU A 133 7.58 -14.24 8.42
N LYS A 134 8.51 -14.98 9.02
CA LYS A 134 9.71 -15.49 8.34
C LYS A 134 9.34 -16.48 7.24
N ASP A 135 8.39 -17.38 7.51
CA ASP A 135 7.91 -18.34 6.51
C ASP A 135 7.28 -17.60 5.32
N THR A 136 6.52 -16.54 5.60
CA THR A 136 5.92 -15.67 4.56
C THR A 136 7.00 -14.97 3.73
N GLN A 137 8.06 -14.46 4.39
CA GLN A 137 9.19 -13.81 3.72
C GLN A 137 9.98 -14.76 2.83
N GLU A 138 10.26 -15.97 3.32
CA GLU A 138 10.97 -16.99 2.56
C GLU A 138 10.13 -17.49 1.39
N LEU A 139 8.84 -17.72 1.60
CA LEU A 139 7.94 -18.14 0.54
C LEU A 139 7.85 -17.08 -0.56
N ALA A 140 7.69 -15.81 -0.20
CA ALA A 140 7.65 -14.72 -1.16
C ALA A 140 8.95 -14.62 -1.97
N TYR A 141 10.12 -14.80 -1.34
CA TYR A 141 11.39 -14.84 -2.06
C TYR A 141 11.46 -16.02 -3.04
N ARG A 142 11.10 -17.23 -2.59
CA ARG A 142 11.08 -18.43 -3.45
C ARG A 142 10.11 -18.28 -4.62
N TYR A 143 8.95 -17.69 -4.36
CA TYR A 143 7.95 -17.39 -5.38
C TYR A 143 8.46 -16.37 -6.40
N ALA A 144 9.18 -15.33 -5.96
CA ALA A 144 9.80 -14.35 -6.87
C ALA A 144 10.88 -14.98 -7.76
N ILE A 145 11.72 -15.86 -7.22
CA ILE A 145 12.74 -16.58 -7.99
C ILE A 145 12.09 -17.53 -9.01
N ALA A 146 11.06 -18.26 -8.60
CA ALA A 146 10.34 -19.19 -9.48
C ALA A 146 9.63 -18.49 -10.64
N ASN A 147 9.15 -17.26 -10.45
CA ASN A 147 8.52 -16.44 -11.48
C ASN A 147 9.51 -15.47 -12.18
N GLU A 148 10.82 -15.66 -11.99
CA GLU A 148 11.89 -14.87 -12.60
C GLU A 148 11.71 -13.34 -12.44
N LYS A 149 11.22 -12.90 -11.28
CA LYS A 149 10.92 -11.48 -11.01
C LYS A 149 12.19 -10.71 -10.66
N HIS A 150 12.21 -9.44 -11.05
CA HIS A 150 13.28 -8.53 -10.65
C HIS A 150 13.16 -8.16 -9.17
N ILE A 151 13.92 -8.86 -8.33
CA ILE A 151 13.95 -8.65 -6.88
C ILE A 151 14.98 -7.61 -6.44
N PRO A 152 14.74 -6.90 -5.32
CA PRO A 152 15.75 -6.03 -4.71
C PRO A 152 16.99 -6.81 -4.26
N GLN A 153 18.16 -6.16 -4.28
CA GLN A 153 19.42 -6.77 -3.80
C GLN A 153 19.33 -7.24 -2.34
N SER A 154 18.55 -6.54 -1.50
CA SER A 154 18.31 -6.91 -0.11
C SER A 154 17.60 -8.26 0.03
N TRP A 155 16.75 -8.64 -0.92
CA TRP A 155 16.10 -9.95 -0.92
C TRP A 155 17.08 -11.07 -1.28
N THR A 156 17.97 -10.80 -2.22
CA THR A 156 18.99 -11.77 -2.66
C THR A 156 20.02 -12.02 -1.56
N ALA A 157 20.46 -10.96 -0.87
CA ALA A 157 21.45 -11.07 0.21
C ALA A 157 20.93 -11.88 1.40
N ASN A 158 19.66 -11.65 1.79
CA ASN A 158 19.06 -12.31 2.95
C ASN A 158 18.28 -13.59 2.60
N LYS A 159 18.10 -13.89 1.30
CA LYS A 159 17.24 -14.97 0.78
C LYS A 159 15.80 -14.92 1.31
N MET A 160 15.31 -13.73 1.61
CA MET A 160 14.02 -13.47 2.24
C MET A 160 13.45 -12.15 1.73
N ALA A 161 12.14 -12.05 1.62
CA ALA A 161 11.49 -10.79 1.31
C ALA A 161 11.71 -9.76 2.44
N GLY A 162 11.86 -8.49 2.06
CA GLY A 162 12.05 -7.39 3.00
C GLY A 162 10.83 -7.19 3.91
N ILE A 163 11.09 -6.78 5.16
CA ILE A 163 10.02 -6.57 6.16
C ILE A 163 8.99 -5.54 5.70
N GLU A 164 9.44 -4.45 5.06
CA GLU A 164 8.57 -3.42 4.48
C GLU A 164 7.59 -4.00 3.45
N TRP A 165 8.06 -4.94 2.61
CA TRP A 165 7.21 -5.58 1.63
C TRP A 165 6.12 -6.41 2.30
N VAL A 166 6.45 -7.18 3.34
CA VAL A 166 5.45 -7.99 4.04
C VAL A 166 4.43 -7.12 4.75
N HIS A 167 4.85 -6.02 5.38
CA HIS A 167 3.91 -5.07 5.98
C HIS A 167 2.92 -4.51 4.96
N LEU A 168 3.40 -4.13 3.77
CA LEU A 168 2.55 -3.62 2.70
C LEU A 168 1.65 -4.71 2.11
N PHE A 169 2.19 -5.91 1.87
CA PHE A 169 1.44 -7.07 1.38
C PHE A 169 0.32 -7.46 2.36
N MET A 170 0.62 -7.44 3.65
CA MET A 170 -0.41 -7.60 4.66
C MET A 170 -1.38 -6.42 4.59
N GLN A 171 -0.91 -5.16 4.53
CA GLN A 171 -1.72 -3.93 4.40
C GLN A 171 -2.80 -4.01 3.31
N THR A 172 -2.42 -4.53 2.16
CA THR A 172 -3.35 -4.67 1.03
C THR A 172 -4.27 -5.87 1.19
N LYS A 173 -3.87 -6.93 1.88
CA LYS A 173 -4.60 -8.19 2.02
C LYS A 173 -5.25 -8.44 3.40
N TRP A 174 -5.26 -7.47 4.33
CA TRP A 174 -5.78 -7.68 5.71
C TRP A 174 -7.21 -8.21 5.74
N GLN A 175 -8.08 -7.81 4.80
CA GLN A 175 -9.46 -8.30 4.76
C GLN A 175 -9.52 -9.82 4.51
N GLU A 176 -8.60 -10.36 3.70
CA GLU A 176 -8.56 -11.77 3.30
C GLU A 176 -7.80 -12.65 4.32
N LEU A 177 -6.79 -12.09 5.00
CA LEU A 177 -5.88 -12.85 5.87
C LEU A 177 -6.16 -12.71 7.37
N SER A 178 -7.05 -11.80 7.78
CA SER A 178 -7.31 -11.42 9.20
C SER A 178 -7.74 -12.57 10.13
N GLY A 179 -8.22 -13.68 9.59
CA GLY A 179 -8.70 -14.82 10.40
C GLY A 179 -7.66 -15.90 10.71
N PHE A 180 -6.48 -15.89 10.09
CA PHE A 180 -5.62 -17.10 10.04
C PHE A 180 -4.13 -16.88 10.32
N ILE A 181 -3.66 -15.64 10.39
CA ILE A 181 -2.26 -15.33 10.73
C ILE A 181 -2.25 -14.70 12.13
N TYR A 182 -1.88 -15.49 13.14
CA TYR A 182 -1.57 -14.97 14.47
C TYR A 182 -0.19 -14.32 14.42
N LEU A 183 -0.13 -13.01 14.22
CA LEU A 183 1.06 -12.25 14.54
C LEU A 183 1.00 -11.89 16.02
N GLU A 184 1.86 -12.53 16.81
CA GLU A 184 2.24 -12.06 18.13
C GLU A 184 2.55 -10.55 18.07
N SER A 185 2.04 -9.85 19.07
CA SER A 185 1.96 -8.39 19.21
C SER A 185 3.29 -7.63 19.29
N ASP A 186 4.39 -8.19 18.78
CA ASP A 186 5.74 -7.69 19.05
C ASP A 186 6.31 -6.79 17.95
N ILE A 187 5.50 -6.37 16.96
CA ILE A 187 5.94 -5.50 15.85
C ILE A 187 5.61 -4.00 16.09
N LEU A 188 5.38 -3.58 17.34
CA LEU A 188 5.30 -2.16 17.73
C LEU A 188 6.25 -1.80 18.89
N THR A 189 7.40 -2.47 18.98
CA THR A 189 8.50 -2.04 19.85
C THR A 189 9.76 -1.77 19.05
#